data_AF-A0A8J9ZRM2-F1
#
_entry.id   AF-A0A8J9ZRM2-F1
#
_cell.length_a   1.000
_cell.length_b   1.000
_cell.length_c   1.000
_cell.angle_alpha   90.00
_cell.angle_beta   90.00
_cell.angle_gamma   90.00
#
_symmetry.space_group_name_H-M   'P 1'
#
loop_
_entity.id
_entity.type
_entity.pdbx_description
1 polymer ?
#
loop_
_entity_poly.entity_id
_entity_poly.type
_entity_poly.pdbx_seq_one_letter_code
_entity_poly.pdbx_strand_id
1 'polypeptide(L)'
;MESSGRTLREGPLESSPILKMLADHFVSTWTLVAELESVKSNSSVPEHKKLAKMALDSYVFPVEMMVSLPNGTVVHHLNANDLLDISSTESFDVASNMLQWMDPASVTYSKFLKEGMRKAGVEE
;
A
#
# COMPACT_ATOMS: atom_id res chain seq x y z
N MET A 1 -22.29 9.45 16.71
CA MET A 1 -21.45 9.96 15.61
C MET A 1 -20.71 8.76 15.07
N GLU A 2 -21.22 8.15 14.00
CA GLU A 2 -20.60 6.99 13.39
C GLU A 2 -19.42 7.46 12.54
N SER A 3 -18.20 7.29 13.05
CA SER A 3 -17.01 7.22 12.22
C SER A 3 -17.09 5.91 11.44
N SER A 4 -17.83 5.90 10.33
CA SER A 4 -17.62 4.90 9.30
C SER A 4 -16.31 5.28 8.60
N GLY A 5 -15.18 5.01 9.26
CA GLY A 5 -13.87 5.08 8.63
C GLY A 5 -13.89 4.06 7.51
N ARG A 6 -14.06 4.53 6.27
CA ARG A 6 -14.07 3.66 5.10
C ARG A 6 -12.78 2.88 5.09
N THR A 7 -12.91 1.55 5.02
CA THR A 7 -11.75 0.67 4.95
C THR A 7 -11.01 0.89 3.64
N LEU A 8 -9.77 0.40 3.53
CA LEU A 8 -9.01 0.43 2.27
C LEU A 8 -9.83 -0.11 1.09
N ARG A 9 -10.68 -1.12 1.36
CA ARG A 9 -11.55 -1.76 0.38
C ARG A 9 -12.68 -0.85 -0.10
N GLU A 10 -13.32 -0.11 0.81
CA GLU A 10 -14.51 0.71 0.55
C GLU A 10 -14.17 2.17 0.16
N GLY A 11 -12.89 2.51 0.11
CA GLY A 11 -12.40 3.82 -0.32
C GLY A 11 -11.37 3.66 -1.44
N PRO A 12 -10.06 3.64 -1.13
CA PRO A 12 -9.00 3.62 -2.13
C PRO A 12 -9.15 2.56 -3.23
N LEU A 13 -9.57 1.34 -2.89
CA LEU A 13 -9.68 0.24 -3.86
C LEU A 13 -11.00 0.23 -4.64
N GLU A 14 -11.93 1.14 -4.37
CA GLU A 14 -13.09 1.42 -5.23
C GLU A 14 -12.85 2.61 -6.17
N SER A 15 -11.80 3.40 -5.92
CA SER A 15 -11.45 4.58 -6.71
C SER A 15 -10.89 4.20 -8.09
N SER A 16 -11.61 4.54 -9.15
CA SER A 16 -11.21 4.23 -10.53
C SER A 16 -9.81 4.76 -10.92
N PRO A 17 -9.40 6.00 -10.55
CA PRO A 17 -8.03 6.47 -10.79
C PRO A 17 -6.96 5.63 -10.10
N ILE A 18 -7.21 5.17 -8.86
CA ILE A 18 -6.27 4.32 -8.10
C ILE A 18 -6.18 2.93 -8.74
N LEU A 19 -7.32 2.33 -9.07
CA LEU A 19 -7.35 1.04 -9.77
C LEU A 19 -6.60 1.09 -11.09
N LYS A 20 -6.75 2.19 -11.85
CA LYS A 20 -5.98 2.41 -13.08
C LYS A 20 -4.48 2.50 -12.80
N MET A 21 -4.06 3.26 -11.80
CA MET A 21 -2.64 3.39 -11.43
C MET A 21 -2.04 2.03 -11.00
N LEU A 22 -2.78 1.25 -10.20
CA LEU A 22 -2.37 -0.09 -9.82
C LEU A 22 -2.21 -1.00 -11.04
N ALA A 23 -3.17 -0.98 -11.97
CA ALA A 23 -3.14 -1.80 -13.17
C ALA A 23 -2.00 -1.40 -14.15
N ASP A 24 -1.72 -0.11 -14.28
CA ASP A 24 -0.74 0.40 -15.24
C ASP A 24 0.71 0.23 -14.74
N HIS A 25 0.95 0.33 -13.42
CA HIS A 25 2.31 0.46 -12.87
C HIS A 25 2.72 -0.60 -11.84
N PHE A 26 1.79 -1.39 -11.30
CA PHE A 26 2.06 -2.29 -10.18
C PHE A 26 1.64 -3.74 -10.46
N VAL A 27 2.36 -4.68 -9.84
CA VAL A 27 1.86 -6.04 -9.61
C VAL A 27 1.36 -6.10 -8.17
N SER A 28 0.04 -6.12 -7.99
CA SER A 28 -0.58 -6.09 -6.67
C SER A 28 -0.88 -7.50 -6.15
N THR A 29 -0.51 -7.78 -4.90
CA THR A 29 -0.76 -9.07 -4.24
C THR A 29 -1.20 -8.86 -2.79
N TRP A 30 -1.95 -9.83 -2.26
CA TRP A 30 -2.29 -9.92 -0.85
C TRP A 30 -1.74 -11.22 -0.27
N THR A 31 -1.21 -11.16 0.94
CA THR A 31 -0.70 -12.36 1.62
C THR A 31 -0.92 -12.25 3.12
N LEU A 32 -1.12 -13.39 3.76
CA LEU A 32 -1.22 -13.48 5.21
C LEU A 32 0.17 -13.66 5.81
N VAL A 33 0.37 -13.12 7.03
CA VAL A 33 1.61 -13.35 7.81
C VAL A 33 1.90 -14.85 7.97
N ALA A 34 0.86 -15.66 8.20
CA ALA A 34 1.00 -17.12 8.32
C ALA A 34 1.51 -17.79 7.03
N GLU A 35 1.15 -17.26 5.86
CA GLU A 35 1.64 -17.77 4.57
C GLU A 35 3.11 -17.40 4.38
N LEU A 36 3.48 -16.15 4.68
CA LEU A 36 4.88 -15.70 4.63
C LEU A 36 5.76 -16.49 5.60
N GLU A 37 5.30 -16.76 6.82
CA GLU A 37 5.99 -17.60 7.80
C GLU A 37 6.16 -19.05 7.29
N SER A 38 5.13 -19.59 6.62
CA SER A 38 5.21 -20.90 5.98
C SER A 38 6.22 -20.91 4.83
N VAL A 39 6.24 -19.89 3.96
CA VAL A 39 7.21 -19.77 2.86
C VAL A 39 8.64 -19.65 3.41
N LYS A 40 8.85 -18.79 4.43
CA LYS A 40 10.15 -18.60 5.09
C LYS A 40 10.70 -19.92 5.65
N SER A 41 9.84 -20.76 6.21
CA SER A 41 10.24 -22.01 6.86
C SER A 41 10.38 -23.16 5.85
N ASN A 42 9.40 -23.32 4.96
CA ASN A 42 9.17 -24.56 4.21
C ASN A 42 9.58 -24.49 2.73
N SER A 43 9.82 -23.32 2.16
CA SER A 43 10.16 -23.25 0.72
C SER A 43 11.46 -23.97 0.40
N SER A 44 11.46 -24.75 -0.69
CA SER A 44 12.66 -25.42 -1.23
C SER A 44 13.58 -24.45 -1.98
N VAL A 45 13.10 -23.25 -2.32
CA VAL A 45 13.85 -22.22 -3.04
C VAL A 45 14.41 -21.21 -2.03
N PRO A 46 15.75 -21.10 -1.88
CA PRO A 46 16.36 -20.16 -0.92
C PRO A 46 15.94 -18.71 -1.11
N GLU A 47 15.78 -18.27 -2.36
CA GLU A 47 15.36 -16.89 -2.66
C GLU A 47 13.94 -16.61 -2.14
N HIS A 48 13.00 -17.56 -2.24
CA HIS A 48 11.66 -17.37 -1.67
C HIS A 48 11.69 -17.19 -0.16
N LYS A 49 12.56 -17.93 0.55
CA LYS A 49 12.73 -17.78 2.01
C LYS A 49 13.25 -16.39 2.37
N LYS A 50 14.24 -15.91 1.61
CA LYS A 50 14.82 -14.57 1.76
C LYS A 50 13.76 -13.48 1.50
N LEU A 51 13.03 -13.56 0.40
CA LEU A 51 11.98 -12.60 0.05
C LEU A 51 10.86 -12.57 1.11
N ALA A 52 10.40 -13.74 1.57
CA ALA A 52 9.40 -13.84 2.63
C ALA A 52 9.91 -13.22 3.94
N LYS A 53 11.18 -13.45 4.30
CA LYS A 53 11.81 -12.81 5.45
C LYS A 53 11.85 -11.28 5.30
N MET A 54 12.24 -10.75 4.14
CA MET A 54 12.30 -9.30 3.92
C MET A 54 10.91 -8.63 4.05
N ALA A 55 9.86 -9.28 3.56
CA ALA A 55 8.48 -8.82 3.74
C ALA A 55 8.06 -8.85 5.23
N LEU A 56 8.36 -9.95 5.94
CA LEU A 56 8.07 -10.10 7.37
C LEU A 56 8.82 -9.07 8.24
N ASP A 57 10.08 -8.78 7.92
CA ASP A 57 10.90 -7.81 8.66
C ASP A 57 10.35 -6.37 8.53
N SER A 58 9.63 -6.08 7.44
CA SER A 58 9.04 -4.77 7.17
C SER A 58 7.59 -4.65 7.65
N TYR A 59 6.97 -5.77 8.05
CA TYR A 59 5.56 -5.82 8.40
C TYR A 59 5.28 -5.23 9.79
N VAL A 60 4.24 -4.41 9.87
CA VAL A 60 3.70 -3.88 11.13
C VAL A 60 2.22 -4.26 11.24
N PHE A 61 1.83 -4.82 12.38
CA PHE A 61 0.44 -5.21 12.65
C PHE A 61 -0.49 -3.98 12.69
N PRO A 62 -1.77 -4.06 12.25
CA PRO A 62 -2.48 -5.25 11.77
C PRO A 62 -2.44 -5.49 10.26
N VAL A 63 -2.27 -4.43 9.47
CA VAL A 63 -2.24 -4.49 8.01
C VAL A 63 -1.21 -3.46 7.55
N GLU A 64 -0.25 -3.94 6.77
CA GLU A 64 0.82 -3.13 6.20
C GLU A 64 0.75 -3.19 4.68
N MET A 65 0.69 -2.02 4.04
CA MET A 65 0.81 -1.89 2.60
C MET A 65 2.27 -1.63 2.26
N MET A 66 2.82 -2.30 1.25
CA MET A 66 4.22 -2.17 0.87
C MET A 66 4.37 -2.00 -0.64
N VAL A 67 5.31 -1.16 -1.04
CA VAL A 67 5.85 -1.10 -2.40
C VAL A 67 7.24 -1.69 -2.37
N SER A 68 7.45 -2.74 -3.16
CA SER A 68 8.70 -3.50 -3.17
C SER A 68 9.22 -3.66 -4.60
N LEU A 69 10.54 -3.61 -4.75
CA LEU A 69 11.22 -4.01 -5.98
C LEU A 69 11.19 -5.55 -6.14
N PRO A 70 11.39 -6.09 -7.36
CA PRO A 70 11.36 -7.54 -7.59
C PRO A 70 12.37 -8.37 -6.79
N ASN A 71 13.44 -7.73 -6.30
CA ASN A 71 14.44 -8.36 -5.43
C ASN A 71 14.06 -8.37 -3.93
N GLY A 72 12.85 -7.92 -3.60
CA GLY A 72 12.30 -7.86 -2.25
C GLY A 72 12.60 -6.59 -1.47
N THR A 73 13.39 -5.65 -2.01
CA THR A 73 13.65 -4.37 -1.33
C THR A 73 12.35 -3.58 -1.20
N VAL A 74 11.88 -3.38 0.03
CA VAL A 74 10.74 -2.51 0.35
C VAL A 74 11.20 -1.05 0.24
N VAL A 75 10.62 -0.30 -0.69
CA VAL A 75 10.98 1.11 -0.94
C VAL A 75 10.02 2.08 -0.26
N HIS A 76 8.78 1.66 -0.04
CA HIS A 76 7.81 2.43 0.71
C HIS A 76 6.79 1.50 1.39
N HIS A 77 6.23 1.95 2.49
CA HIS A 77 5.26 1.21 3.27
C HIS A 77 4.31 2.17 3.99
N LEU A 78 3.12 1.68 4.32
CA LEU A 78 2.06 2.44 4.98
C LEU A 78 1.23 1.49 5.82
N ASN A 79 1.11 1.78 7.12
CA ASN A 79 0.23 1.02 8.00
C ASN A 79 -1.23 1.45 7.80
N ALA A 80 -2.16 0.51 7.97
CA ALA A 80 -3.58 0.81 7.86
C ALA A 80 -4.07 1.79 8.93
N ASN A 81 -3.50 1.78 10.14
CA ASN A 81 -3.86 2.75 11.18
C ASN A 81 -3.40 4.16 10.78
N ASP A 82 -2.16 4.28 10.28
CA ASP A 82 -1.63 5.58 9.81
C ASP A 82 -2.45 6.13 8.64
N LEU A 83 -2.88 5.28 7.71
CA LEU A 83 -3.76 5.68 6.62
C LEU A 83 -5.06 6.32 7.14
N LEU A 84 -5.70 5.68 8.13
CA LEU A 84 -6.94 6.18 8.73
C LEU A 84 -6.68 7.51 9.46
N ASP A 85 -5.62 7.58 10.27
CA ASP A 85 -5.26 8.76 11.05
C ASP A 85 -4.96 9.97 10.15
N ILE A 86 -4.12 9.80 9.11
CA ILE A 86 -3.79 10.84 8.14
C ILE A 86 -5.04 11.29 7.39
N SER A 87 -5.87 10.34 6.95
CA SER A 87 -7.11 10.67 6.22
C SER A 87 -8.14 11.42 7.08
N SER A 88 -8.08 11.27 8.39
CA SER A 88 -8.99 11.95 9.33
C SER A 88 -8.51 13.34 9.74
N THR A 89 -7.21 13.63 9.60
CA THR A 89 -6.57 14.84 10.15
C THR A 89 -6.14 15.84 9.08
N GLU A 90 -5.81 15.41 7.87
CA GLU A 90 -5.42 16.33 6.80
C GLU A 90 -6.65 17.08 6.25
N SER A 91 -6.63 18.41 6.34
CA SER A 91 -7.45 19.25 5.47
C SER A 91 -6.80 19.23 4.08
N PHE A 92 -7.30 18.36 3.20
CA PHE A 92 -6.79 18.24 1.83
C PHE A 92 -7.03 19.55 1.07
N ASP A 93 -5.93 20.25 0.77
CA ASP A 93 -5.97 21.50 0.01
C ASP A 93 -6.43 21.18 -1.42
N VAL A 94 -7.56 21.77 -1.81
CA VAL A 94 -8.43 21.39 -2.92
C VAL A 94 -7.84 21.80 -4.29
N ALA A 95 -6.52 21.97 -4.38
CA ALA A 95 -5.82 22.67 -5.46
C ALA A 95 -5.57 21.82 -6.73
N SER A 96 -5.88 20.52 -6.73
CA SER A 96 -5.85 19.68 -7.94
C SER A 96 -7.27 19.24 -8.30
N ASN A 97 -7.77 19.71 -9.46
CA ASN A 97 -9.12 19.41 -9.96
C ASN A 97 -9.47 17.91 -10.03
N MET A 98 -8.48 17.01 -10.05
CA MET A 98 -8.68 15.55 -10.02
C MET A 98 -8.91 15.00 -8.61
N LEU A 99 -8.29 15.60 -7.58
CA LEU A 99 -8.34 15.11 -6.20
C LEU A 99 -9.57 15.59 -5.43
N GLN A 100 -10.29 16.59 -5.94
CA GLN A 100 -11.48 17.15 -5.28
C GLN A 100 -12.63 16.14 -5.12
N TRP A 101 -12.67 15.11 -5.97
CA TRP A 101 -13.71 14.09 -5.99
C TRP A 101 -13.33 12.81 -5.24
N MET A 102 -12.07 12.70 -4.81
CA MET A 102 -11.57 11.54 -4.09
C MET A 102 -11.79 11.73 -2.59
N ASP A 103 -12.18 10.67 -1.90
CA ASP A 103 -12.22 10.70 -0.45
C ASP A 103 -10.79 10.84 0.12
N PRO A 104 -10.64 11.40 1.34
CA PRO A 104 -9.37 11.55 2.03
C PRO A 104 -8.44 10.34 1.99
N ALA A 105 -8.96 9.13 2.24
CA ALA A 105 -8.14 7.92 2.27
C ALA A 105 -7.64 7.59 0.86
N SER A 106 -8.46 7.78 -0.17
CA SER A 106 -8.05 7.66 -1.57
C SER A 106 -6.93 8.65 -1.92
N VAL A 107 -7.00 9.89 -1.45
CA VAL A 107 -5.93 10.88 -1.69
C VAL A 107 -4.63 10.43 -1.02
N THR A 108 -4.67 10.03 0.26
CA THR A 108 -3.49 9.54 0.99
C THR A 108 -2.90 8.29 0.32
N TYR A 109 -3.74 7.33 -0.08
CA TYR A 109 -3.27 6.13 -0.76
C TYR A 109 -2.65 6.43 -2.13
N SER A 110 -3.21 7.39 -2.88
CA SER A 110 -2.62 7.84 -4.14
C SER A 110 -1.23 8.49 -3.91
N LYS A 111 -1.07 9.33 -2.88
CA LYS A 111 0.23 9.89 -2.49
C LYS A 111 1.23 8.77 -2.15
N PHE A 112 0.79 7.76 -1.41
CA PHE A 112 1.60 6.58 -1.08
C PHE A 112 2.09 5.84 -2.33
N LEU A 113 1.20 5.55 -3.30
CA LEU A 113 1.59 4.89 -4.54
C LEU A 113 2.59 5.73 -5.36
N LYS A 114 2.32 7.02 -5.53
CA LYS A 114 3.20 7.94 -6.27
C LYS A 114 4.58 8.05 -5.62
N GLU A 115 4.64 8.16 -4.30
CA GLU A 115 5.90 8.20 -3.58
C GLU A 115 6.66 6.87 -3.70
N GLY A 116 5.94 5.74 -3.71
CA GLY A 116 6.52 4.43 -3.99
C GLY A 116 7.17 4.34 -5.38
N MET A 117 6.49 4.82 -6.43
CA MET A 117 7.04 4.89 -7.79
C MET A 117 8.28 5.78 -7.85
N ARG A 118 8.20 6.97 -7.25
CA ARG A 118 9.32 7.92 -7.20
C ARG A 118 10.55 7.30 -6.53
N LYS A 119 10.38 6.61 -5.40
CA LYS A 119 11.48 5.92 -4.70
C LYS A 119 12.01 4.71 -5.47
N ALA A 120 11.18 4.09 -6.31
CA ALA A 120 11.59 3.02 -7.23
C ALA A 120 12.31 3.55 -8.49
N GLY A 121 12.39 4.87 -8.69
CA GLY A 121 12.99 5.48 -9.87
C GLY A 121 12.10 5.41 -11.12
N VAL A 122 10.79 5.24 -10.95
CA VAL A 122 9.79 5.30 -12.03
C VAL A 122 9.23 6.73 -12.08
N GLU A 123 9.45 7.43 -13.19
CA GLU A 123 8.84 8.73 -13.46
C GLU A 123 7.46 8.55 -14.14
N GLU A 124 6.50 9.42 -13.80
CA GLU A 124 5.13 9.47 -14.36
C GLU A 124 5.12 9.95 -15.82
#